data_AF-A0A7W9KI26-F1
#
_entry.id   AF-A0A7W9KI26-F1
#
_cell.length_a   1.000
_cell.length_b   1.000
_cell.length_c   1.000
_cell.angle_alpha   90.00
_cell.angle_beta   90.00
_cell.angle_gamma   90.00
#
_symmetry.space_group_name_H-M   'P 1'
#
loop_
_entity.id
_entity.type
_entity.pdbx_description
1 polymer ?
#
loop_
_entity_poly.entity_id
_entity_poly.type
_entity_poly.pdbx_seq_one_letter_code
_entity_poly.pdbx_strand_id
1 'polypeptide(L)'
;MTDSEQMAELLARNAAMLDSMSQLLASAQQQLAHARQLNRDLRARTCMAQSPDRMVTVVVDGVGGLQQLSFDRDAFEHHTPASLADAVTHAVREATRQHSDDPAPVLEADSAESVEPEEQPTPAEPEIAAAAPEPVLDPEPVLEPEPVPVPVAIQDPAPPAVDQATDSGSQIEHVMSALSKLQSYTGIVTRVLGVRDPERAAAIAAEYQLGDTIIERTFLSTSANPAYTGDGLVRYTIDARHGGKLIGAISEDGEQFGEVVFGPGARFRVTGKRYYPSIKGWDIALEELG
;
A
#
# COMPACT_ATOMS: atom_id res chain seq x y z
N MET A 1 -25.46 -8.64 53.04
CA MET A 1 -24.76 -9.33 51.95
C MET A 1 -23.38 -9.67 52.45
N THR A 2 -22.99 -10.93 52.31
CA THR A 2 -21.67 -11.40 52.77
C THR A 2 -20.63 -11.12 51.68
N ASP A 3 -19.36 -10.89 52.04
CA ASP A 3 -18.27 -10.67 51.07
C ASP A 3 -18.17 -11.80 50.03
N SER A 4 -18.63 -13.01 50.39
CA SER A 4 -18.72 -14.17 49.49
C SER A 4 -19.75 -14.00 48.38
N GLU A 5 -20.89 -13.34 48.64
CA GLU A 5 -21.92 -13.11 47.63
C GLU A 5 -21.46 -12.06 46.61
N GLN A 6 -20.80 -10.99 47.08
CA GLN A 6 -20.25 -9.94 46.22
C GLN A 6 -19.14 -10.48 45.32
N MET A 7 -18.26 -11.35 45.84
CA MET A 7 -17.23 -12.00 45.03
C MET A 7 -17.84 -12.93 43.97
N ALA A 8 -18.88 -13.70 44.33
CA ALA A 8 -19.57 -14.56 43.37
C ALA A 8 -20.24 -13.75 42.25
N GLU A 9 -20.85 -12.61 42.58
CA GLU A 9 -21.47 -11.70 41.60
C GLU A 9 -20.44 -11.07 40.67
N LEU A 10 -19.30 -10.62 41.21
CA LEU A 10 -18.19 -10.08 40.40
C LEU A 10 -17.62 -11.11 39.43
N LEU A 11 -17.46 -12.36 39.88
CA LEU A 11 -16.99 -13.45 39.02
C LEU A 11 -18.00 -13.79 37.93
N ALA A 12 -19.30 -13.84 38.26
CA ALA A 12 -20.35 -14.06 37.28
C ALA A 12 -20.40 -12.94 36.22
N ARG A 13 -20.23 -11.69 36.65
CA ARG A 13 -20.19 -10.52 35.74
C ARG A 13 -18.96 -10.53 34.84
N ASN A 14 -17.79 -10.85 35.38
CA ASN A 14 -16.57 -10.98 34.57
C ASN A 14 -16.71 -12.11 33.54
N ALA A 15 -17.27 -13.25 33.96
CA ALA A 15 -17.51 -14.38 33.05
C ALA A 15 -18.45 -13.98 31.90
N ALA A 16 -19.54 -13.25 32.19
CA ALA A 16 -20.46 -12.77 31.16
C ALA A 16 -19.81 -11.76 30.21
N MET A 17 -18.95 -10.86 30.70
CA MET A 17 -18.25 -9.88 29.86
C MET A 17 -17.24 -10.57 28.92
N LEU A 18 -16.50 -11.56 29.43
CA LEU A 18 -15.56 -12.35 28.62
C LEU A 18 -16.30 -13.16 27.55
N ASP A 19 -17.45 -13.76 27.89
CA ASP A 19 -18.29 -14.46 26.92
C ASP A 19 -18.78 -13.51 25.81
N SER A 20 -19.29 -12.32 26.17
CA SER A 20 -19.69 -11.29 25.21
C SER A 20 -18.54 -10.84 24.30
N MET A 21 -17.36 -10.58 24.85
CA MET A 21 -16.18 -10.22 24.07
C MET A 21 -15.76 -11.35 23.12
N SER A 22 -15.84 -12.61 23.59
CA SER A 22 -15.52 -13.77 22.75
C SER A 22 -16.48 -13.92 21.57
N GLN A 23 -17.78 -13.67 21.79
CA GLN A 23 -18.81 -13.70 20.75
C GLN A 23 -18.61 -12.58 19.72
N LEU A 24 -18.26 -11.36 20.17
CA LEU A 24 -17.95 -10.23 19.27
C LEU A 24 -16.74 -10.52 18.40
N LEU A 25 -15.66 -11.06 18.98
CA LEU A 25 -14.46 -11.43 18.22
C LEU A 25 -14.75 -12.55 17.21
N ALA A 26 -15.53 -13.57 17.59
CA ALA A 26 -15.93 -14.65 16.69
C ALA A 26 -16.75 -14.12 15.51
N SER A 27 -17.72 -13.23 15.78
CA SER A 27 -18.53 -12.59 14.74
C SER A 27 -17.68 -11.75 13.77
N ALA A 28 -16.77 -10.92 14.28
CA ALA A 28 -15.87 -10.12 13.44
C ALA A 28 -14.96 -10.99 12.57
N GLN A 29 -14.42 -12.09 13.12
CA GLN A 29 -13.63 -13.06 12.36
C GLN A 29 -14.44 -13.72 11.25
N GLN A 30 -15.70 -14.10 11.53
CA GLN A 30 -16.60 -14.68 10.55
C GLN A 30 -16.94 -13.69 9.42
N GLN A 31 -17.23 -12.44 9.74
CA GLN A 31 -17.49 -11.39 8.75
C GLN A 31 -16.29 -11.17 7.83
N LEU A 32 -15.07 -11.13 8.39
CA LEU A 32 -13.84 -10.96 7.62
C LEU A 32 -13.54 -12.19 6.75
N ALA A 33 -13.79 -13.41 7.24
CA ALA A 33 -13.68 -14.63 6.44
C ALA A 33 -14.67 -14.63 5.26
N HIS A 34 -15.91 -14.20 5.50
CA HIS A 34 -16.94 -14.07 4.48
C HIS A 34 -16.58 -13.04 3.41
N ALA A 35 -16.14 -11.85 3.81
CA ALA A 35 -15.70 -10.81 2.86
C ALA A 35 -14.51 -11.28 2.00
N ARG A 36 -13.56 -12.01 2.59
CA ARG A 36 -12.44 -12.63 1.84
C ARG A 36 -12.90 -13.71 0.87
N GLN A 37 -13.92 -14.47 1.22
CA GLN A 37 -14.51 -15.47 0.34
C GLN A 37 -15.21 -14.80 -0.85
N LEU A 38 -16.06 -13.80 -0.59
CA LEU A 38 -16.73 -13.04 -1.65
C LEU A 38 -15.72 -12.40 -2.62
N ASN A 39 -14.65 -11.79 -2.10
CA ASN A 39 -13.59 -11.23 -2.94
C ASN A 39 -12.88 -12.30 -3.79
N ARG A 40 -12.68 -13.50 -3.26
CA ARG A 40 -12.13 -14.62 -4.05
C ARG A 40 -13.11 -15.08 -5.12
N ASP A 41 -14.39 -15.17 -4.80
CA ASP A 41 -15.42 -15.61 -5.74
C ASP A 41 -15.64 -14.59 -6.85
N LEU A 42 -15.62 -13.29 -6.55
CA LEU A 42 -15.68 -12.22 -7.54
C LEU A 42 -14.48 -12.25 -8.49
N ARG A 43 -13.26 -12.48 -7.97
CA ARG A 43 -12.05 -12.63 -8.80
C ARG A 43 -12.01 -13.92 -9.62
N ALA A 44 -12.61 -14.99 -9.11
CA ALA A 44 -12.71 -16.26 -9.83
C ALA A 44 -13.70 -16.21 -11.00
N ARG A 45 -14.63 -15.24 -10.99
CA ARG A 45 -15.48 -14.97 -12.15
C ARG A 45 -14.64 -14.28 -13.22
N THR A 46 -14.55 -14.91 -14.38
CA THR A 46 -13.85 -14.36 -15.52
C THR A 46 -14.80 -14.18 -16.69
N CYS A 47 -14.70 -13.06 -17.38
CA CYS A 47 -15.39 -12.81 -18.64
C CYS A 47 -14.38 -12.85 -19.78
N MET A 48 -14.74 -13.52 -20.88
CA MET A 48 -13.92 -13.58 -22.08
C MET A 48 -14.58 -12.77 -23.18
N ALA A 49 -13.84 -11.85 -23.79
CA ALA A 49 -14.28 -11.13 -24.97
C ALA A 49 -13.23 -11.20 -26.07
N GLN A 50 -13.69 -11.01 -27.30
CA GLN A 50 -12.84 -11.02 -28.48
C GLN A 50 -12.99 -9.69 -29.22
N SER A 51 -11.90 -9.22 -29.83
CA SER A 51 -11.95 -8.07 -30.74
C SER A 51 -12.83 -8.36 -31.96
N PRO A 52 -13.42 -7.34 -32.61
CA PRO A 52 -14.34 -7.53 -33.74
C PRO A 52 -13.73 -8.30 -34.94
N ASP A 53 -12.42 -8.16 -35.14
CA ASP A 53 -11.62 -8.83 -36.16
C ASP A 53 -11.11 -10.22 -35.73
N ARG A 54 -11.44 -10.68 -34.53
CA ARG A 54 -11.03 -11.96 -33.93
C ARG A 54 -9.53 -12.13 -33.70
N MET A 55 -8.76 -11.05 -33.78
CA MET A 55 -7.31 -11.11 -33.59
C MET A 55 -6.88 -11.19 -32.14
N VAL A 56 -7.67 -10.64 -31.23
CA VAL A 56 -7.31 -10.53 -29.82
C VAL A 56 -8.43 -11.15 -29.00
N THR A 57 -8.07 -12.09 -28.15
CA THR A 57 -8.95 -12.62 -27.11
C THR A 57 -8.42 -12.18 -25.76
N VAL A 58 -9.29 -11.55 -24.97
CA VAL A 58 -8.99 -11.13 -23.61
C VAL A 58 -9.86 -11.90 -22.63
N VAL A 59 -9.28 -12.24 -21.49
CA VAL A 59 -10.00 -12.73 -20.33
C VAL A 59 -9.78 -11.72 -19.22
N VAL A 60 -10.86 -11.14 -18.71
CA VAL A 60 -10.84 -10.23 -17.56
C VAL A 60 -11.49 -10.91 -16.37
N ASP A 61 -11.09 -10.56 -15.16
CA ASP A 61 -11.77 -10.99 -13.94
C ASP A 61 -13.02 -10.13 -13.63
N GLY A 62 -13.74 -10.48 -12.56
CA GLY A 62 -14.96 -9.79 -12.14
C GLY A 62 -14.72 -8.40 -11.53
N VAL A 63 -13.47 -7.95 -11.39
CA VAL A 63 -13.15 -6.56 -11.04
C VAL A 63 -12.65 -5.77 -12.25
N GLY A 64 -12.63 -6.39 -13.44
CA GLY A 64 -12.19 -5.76 -14.69
C GLY A 64 -10.68 -5.82 -14.93
N GLY A 65 -9.93 -6.54 -14.11
CA GLY A 65 -8.50 -6.77 -14.28
C GLY A 65 -8.21 -7.78 -15.40
N LEU A 66 -7.19 -7.52 -16.22
CA LEU A 66 -6.80 -8.41 -17.33
C LEU A 66 -6.04 -9.64 -16.78
N GLN A 67 -6.61 -10.84 -16.97
CA GLN A 67 -6.01 -12.12 -16.55
C GLN A 67 -5.22 -12.78 -17.67
N GLN A 68 -5.76 -12.74 -18.89
CA GLN A 68 -5.15 -13.39 -20.05
C GLN A 68 -5.35 -12.54 -21.29
N LEU A 69 -4.28 -12.43 -22.08
CA LEU A 69 -4.28 -11.79 -23.38
C LEU A 69 -3.69 -12.78 -24.39
N SER A 70 -4.44 -13.10 -25.43
CA SER A 70 -3.99 -13.97 -26.53
C SER A 70 -4.17 -13.25 -27.85
N PHE A 71 -3.14 -13.32 -28.68
CA PHE A 71 -3.18 -12.86 -30.07
C PHE A 71 -3.33 -14.07 -30.99
N ASP A 72 -4.11 -13.91 -32.05
CA ASP A 72 -4.11 -14.85 -33.15
C ASP A 72 -2.72 -14.83 -33.83
N ARG A 73 -2.33 -15.98 -34.38
CA ARG A 73 -1.01 -16.16 -35.00
C ARG A 73 -0.81 -15.18 -36.17
N ASP A 74 -1.86 -14.91 -36.93
CA ASP A 74 -1.78 -14.11 -38.15
C ASP A 74 -1.91 -12.60 -37.85
N ALA A 75 -2.21 -12.22 -36.60
CA ALA A 75 -2.40 -10.84 -36.18
C ALA A 75 -1.14 -10.00 -36.37
N PHE A 76 0.05 -10.56 -36.09
CA PHE A 76 1.32 -9.84 -36.26
C PHE A 76 1.77 -9.75 -37.72
N GLU A 77 1.28 -10.62 -38.60
CA GLU A 77 1.67 -10.63 -40.01
C GLU A 77 0.92 -9.57 -40.82
N HIS A 78 -0.30 -9.21 -40.39
CA HIS A 78 -1.21 -8.37 -41.17
C HIS A 78 -1.55 -7.02 -40.51
N HIS A 79 -1.12 -6.77 -39.27
CA HIS A 79 -1.52 -5.57 -38.52
C HIS A 79 -0.36 -4.78 -37.93
N THR A 80 -0.57 -3.48 -37.77
CA THR A 80 0.38 -2.59 -37.12
C THR A 80 0.22 -2.64 -35.60
N PRO A 81 1.28 -2.32 -34.82
CA PRO A 81 1.18 -2.25 -33.36
C PRO A 81 0.05 -1.35 -32.85
N ALA A 82 -0.21 -0.23 -33.54
CA ALA A 82 -1.30 0.68 -33.21
C ALA A 82 -2.68 0.00 -33.36
N SER A 83 -2.89 -0.72 -34.47
CA SER A 83 -4.14 -1.47 -34.71
C SER A 83 -4.36 -2.57 -33.67
N LEU A 84 -3.29 -3.23 -33.21
CA LEU A 84 -3.38 -4.25 -32.16
C LEU A 84 -3.73 -3.62 -30.81
N ALA A 85 -3.14 -2.47 -30.45
CA ALA A 85 -3.48 -1.76 -29.22
C ALA A 85 -4.96 -1.32 -29.18
N ASP A 86 -5.50 -0.85 -30.30
CA ASP A 86 -6.92 -0.52 -30.44
C ASP A 86 -7.81 -1.77 -30.27
N ALA A 87 -7.41 -2.89 -30.87
CA ALA A 87 -8.12 -4.17 -30.76
C ALA A 87 -8.15 -4.70 -29.31
N VAL A 88 -7.02 -4.62 -28.59
CA VAL A 88 -6.93 -4.95 -27.16
C VAL A 88 -7.87 -4.07 -26.35
N THR A 89 -7.78 -2.75 -26.53
CA THR A 89 -8.62 -1.78 -25.80
C THR A 89 -10.11 -2.02 -26.02
N HIS A 90 -10.49 -2.35 -27.26
CA HIS A 90 -11.87 -2.70 -27.60
C HIS A 90 -12.31 -4.00 -26.91
N ALA A 91 -11.49 -5.05 -26.97
CA ALA A 91 -11.79 -6.33 -26.36
C ALA A 91 -11.94 -6.22 -24.84
N VAL A 92 -11.05 -5.48 -24.16
CA VAL A 92 -11.14 -5.23 -22.70
C VAL A 92 -12.43 -4.50 -22.36
N ARG A 93 -12.73 -3.39 -23.05
CA ARG A 93 -13.95 -2.62 -22.80
C ARG A 93 -15.22 -3.43 -23.03
N GLU A 94 -15.20 -4.33 -24.01
CA GLU A 94 -16.32 -5.25 -24.28
C GLU A 94 -16.47 -6.29 -23.17
N ALA A 95 -15.37 -6.88 -22.70
CA ALA A 95 -15.39 -7.82 -21.58
C ALA A 95 -15.94 -7.18 -20.30
N THR A 96 -15.53 -5.94 -19.99
CA THR A 96 -16.05 -5.20 -18.83
C THR A 96 -17.54 -4.87 -18.97
N ARG A 97 -18.02 -4.56 -20.19
CA ARG A 97 -19.45 -4.34 -20.46
C ARG A 97 -20.26 -5.62 -20.29
N GLN A 98 -19.82 -6.72 -20.87
CA GLN A 98 -20.47 -8.02 -20.71
C GLN A 98 -20.55 -8.45 -19.23
N HIS A 99 -19.53 -8.12 -18.44
CA HIS A 99 -19.56 -8.38 -17.00
C HIS A 99 -20.59 -7.50 -16.26
N SER A 100 -20.80 -6.26 -16.70
CA SER A 100 -21.79 -5.35 -16.10
C SER A 100 -23.23 -5.70 -16.50
N ASP A 101 -23.40 -6.27 -17.69
CA ASP A 101 -24.68 -6.66 -18.25
C ASP A 101 -25.14 -8.06 -17.81
N ASP A 102 -24.23 -8.91 -17.32
CA ASP A 102 -24.61 -10.16 -16.65
C ASP A 102 -25.21 -9.79 -15.29
N PRO A 103 -26.55 -9.86 -15.12
CA PRO A 103 -27.16 -9.59 -13.83
C PRO A 103 -26.84 -10.81 -12.97
N ALA A 104 -25.63 -10.82 -12.40
CA ALA A 104 -25.33 -11.68 -11.27
C ALA A 104 -26.52 -11.56 -10.31
N PRO A 105 -27.02 -12.66 -9.74
CA PRO A 105 -28.08 -12.59 -8.76
C PRO A 105 -27.60 -11.59 -7.73
N VAL A 106 -28.28 -10.43 -7.71
CA VAL A 106 -28.15 -9.45 -6.65
C VAL A 106 -28.46 -10.30 -5.43
N LEU A 107 -27.42 -10.71 -4.71
CA LEU A 107 -27.58 -11.29 -3.40
C LEU A 107 -28.34 -10.19 -2.69
N GLU A 108 -29.64 -10.41 -2.50
CA GLU A 108 -30.48 -9.61 -1.63
C GLU A 108 -29.72 -9.64 -0.31
N ALA A 109 -28.88 -8.62 -0.13
CA ALA A 109 -28.28 -8.31 1.13
C ALA A 109 -29.49 -7.96 1.97
N ASP A 110 -29.96 -9.01 2.66
CA ASP A 110 -30.93 -8.98 3.72
C ASP A 110 -30.59 -7.73 4.51
N SER A 111 -31.37 -6.69 4.24
CA SER A 111 -31.06 -5.34 4.66
C SER A 111 -31.24 -5.39 6.15
N ALA A 112 -30.11 -5.58 6.83
CA ALA A 112 -30.03 -5.65 8.27
C ALA A 112 -30.86 -4.50 8.81
N GLU A 113 -31.96 -4.91 9.45
CA GLU A 113 -32.85 -4.10 10.25
C GLU A 113 -31.99 -3.04 10.94
N SER A 114 -32.22 -1.78 10.59
CA SER A 114 -31.52 -0.66 11.20
C SER A 114 -31.87 -0.67 12.68
N VAL A 115 -31.01 -1.29 13.49
CA VAL A 115 -31.05 -1.19 14.94
C VAL A 115 -30.76 0.28 15.24
N GLU A 116 -31.80 0.99 15.65
CA GLU A 116 -31.69 2.35 16.17
C GLU A 116 -30.61 2.37 17.26
N PRO A 117 -29.70 3.35 17.24
CA PRO A 117 -28.65 3.43 18.25
C PRO A 117 -29.29 3.81 19.59
N GLU A 118 -29.43 2.83 20.50
CA GLU A 118 -29.68 3.14 21.90
C GLU A 118 -28.51 3.95 22.45
N GLU A 119 -28.83 5.14 22.99
CA GLU A 119 -27.91 6.05 23.66
C GLU A 119 -27.21 5.32 24.81
N GLN A 120 -25.95 4.91 24.60
CA GLN A 120 -25.11 4.46 25.69
C GLN A 120 -24.75 5.65 26.60
N PRO A 121 -24.97 5.57 27.91
CA PRO A 121 -24.52 6.59 28.85
C PRO A 121 -22.98 6.60 28.88
N THR A 122 -22.41 7.78 28.62
CA THR A 122 -20.98 8.04 28.72
C THR A 122 -20.46 7.74 30.13
N PRO A 123 -19.43 6.89 30.29
CA PRO A 123 -18.73 6.76 31.56
C PRO A 123 -17.96 8.06 31.83
N ALA A 124 -18.21 8.68 32.98
CA ALA A 124 -17.47 9.86 33.44
C ALA A 124 -15.97 9.55 33.53
N GLU A 125 -15.15 10.39 32.87
CA GLU A 125 -13.70 10.36 32.99
C GLU A 125 -13.26 10.62 34.44
N PRO A 126 -12.29 9.87 34.99
CA PRO A 126 -11.67 10.21 36.26
C PRO A 126 -10.68 11.37 36.07
N GLU A 127 -10.84 12.43 36.87
CA GLU A 127 -9.87 13.52 37.02
C GLU A 127 -8.50 12.96 37.47
N ILE A 128 -7.52 12.99 36.57
CA ILE A 128 -6.13 12.70 36.90
C ILE A 128 -5.54 13.96 37.53
N ALA A 129 -5.26 13.89 38.83
CA ALA A 129 -4.60 14.93 39.60
C ALA A 129 -3.23 15.29 39.00
N ALA A 130 -3.02 16.59 38.81
CA ALA A 130 -1.77 17.19 38.38
C ALA A 130 -0.62 16.89 39.35
N ALA A 131 0.36 16.12 38.89
CA ALA A 131 1.64 15.94 39.58
C ALA A 131 2.54 17.17 39.35
N ALA A 132 3.20 17.60 40.42
CA ALA A 132 4.07 18.76 40.50
C ALA A 132 5.30 18.67 39.56
N PRO A 133 5.83 19.80 39.07
CA PRO A 133 7.02 19.80 38.22
C PRO A 133 8.29 19.46 39.04
N GLU A 134 9.06 18.51 38.54
CA GLU A 134 10.40 18.17 39.04
C GLU A 134 11.42 19.28 38.74
N PRO A 135 12.48 19.43 39.56
CA PRO A 135 13.50 20.46 39.38
C PRO A 135 14.37 20.21 38.15
N VAL A 136 14.51 21.26 37.34
CA VAL A 136 15.40 21.33 36.17
C VAL A 136 16.85 21.12 36.62
N LEU A 137 17.48 20.04 36.13
CA LEU A 137 18.91 19.79 36.28
C LEU A 137 19.71 20.71 35.34
N ASP A 138 20.84 21.21 35.82
CA ASP A 138 21.76 22.09 35.11
C ASP A 138 22.17 21.54 33.73
N PRO A 139 22.30 22.40 32.70
CA PRO A 139 22.71 21.98 31.37
C PRO A 139 24.17 21.50 31.37
N GLU A 140 24.37 20.27 30.90
CA GLU A 140 25.70 19.74 30.59
C GLU A 140 26.43 20.62 29.54
N PRO A 141 27.77 20.70 29.59
CA PRO A 141 28.56 21.46 28.63
C PRO A 141 28.36 20.91 27.22
N VAL A 142 27.84 21.76 26.34
CA VAL A 142 27.71 21.51 24.90
C VAL A 142 29.09 21.24 24.32
N LEU A 143 29.36 19.99 23.95
CA LEU A 143 30.50 19.61 23.14
C LEU A 143 30.35 20.25 21.75
N GLU A 144 31.45 20.82 21.24
CA GLU A 144 31.51 21.43 19.91
C GLU A 144 30.99 20.45 18.83
N PRO A 145 30.18 20.91 17.87
CA PRO A 145 29.63 20.05 16.84
C PRO A 145 30.75 19.47 15.98
N GLU A 146 30.85 18.14 15.96
CA GLU A 146 31.71 17.43 15.03
C GLU A 146 31.33 17.78 13.57
N PRO A 147 32.32 17.87 12.66
CA PRO A 147 32.08 18.23 11.27
C PRO A 147 31.08 17.27 10.62
N VAL A 148 29.99 17.84 10.11
CA VAL A 148 28.94 17.10 9.40
C VAL A 148 29.58 16.33 8.24
N PRO A 149 29.41 14.99 8.15
CA PRO A 149 29.96 14.22 7.04
C PRO A 149 29.32 14.68 5.73
N VAL A 150 30.17 14.78 4.70
CA VAL A 150 29.75 15.08 3.32
C VAL A 150 28.83 13.94 2.85
N PRO A 151 27.67 14.21 2.23
CA PRO A 151 26.72 13.17 1.82
C PRO A 151 27.43 12.14 0.92
N VAL A 152 27.42 10.89 1.38
CA VAL A 152 27.96 9.76 0.62
C VAL A 152 27.00 9.51 -0.54
N ALA A 153 27.46 9.77 -1.75
CA ALA A 153 26.74 9.37 -2.95
C ALA A 153 26.63 7.85 -2.96
N ILE A 154 25.41 7.32 -2.78
CA ILE A 154 25.10 5.92 -3.05
C ILE A 154 25.50 5.66 -4.50
N GLN A 155 26.55 4.84 -4.68
CA GLN A 155 27.01 4.42 -6.00
C GLN A 155 26.28 3.13 -6.32
N ASP A 156 25.29 3.21 -7.20
CA ASP A 156 24.77 2.01 -7.84
C ASP A 156 25.91 1.26 -8.53
N PRO A 157 25.90 -0.08 -8.52
CA PRO A 157 26.85 -0.87 -9.29
C PRO A 157 26.82 -0.41 -10.75
N ALA A 158 28.01 -0.34 -11.37
CA ALA A 158 28.16 0.13 -12.75
C ALA A 158 27.16 -0.61 -13.67
N PRO A 159 26.28 0.11 -14.39
CA PRO A 159 25.30 -0.53 -15.24
C PRO A 159 26.01 -1.37 -16.31
N PRO A 160 25.47 -2.55 -16.66
CA PRO A 160 26.00 -3.32 -17.77
C PRO A 160 26.01 -2.47 -19.05
N ALA A 161 27.01 -2.66 -19.90
CA ALA A 161 27.15 -1.92 -21.16
C ALA A 161 25.88 -2.11 -22.01
N VAL A 162 25.12 -1.03 -22.18
CA VAL A 162 23.86 -1.02 -22.92
C VAL A 162 24.16 -0.86 -24.41
N ASP A 163 24.20 -1.96 -25.14
CA ASP A 163 24.14 -1.97 -26.61
C ASP A 163 22.68 -1.77 -27.04
N GLN A 164 22.22 -0.52 -27.01
CA GLN A 164 21.14 0.09 -27.82
C GLN A 164 20.67 1.37 -27.13
N ALA A 165 21.15 2.53 -27.60
CA ALA A 165 20.66 3.84 -27.21
C ALA A 165 19.26 4.08 -27.83
N THR A 166 18.24 3.44 -27.27
CA THR A 166 16.88 3.94 -27.38
C THR A 166 16.79 5.27 -26.63
N ASP A 167 15.90 6.14 -27.10
CA ASP A 167 15.66 7.50 -26.63
C ASP A 167 15.04 7.54 -25.21
N SER A 168 15.77 7.01 -24.22
CA SER A 168 15.34 6.95 -22.82
C SER A 168 15.18 8.34 -22.21
N GLY A 169 15.87 9.34 -22.75
CA GLY A 169 15.73 10.74 -22.35
C GLY A 169 14.31 11.26 -22.59
N SER A 170 13.76 11.04 -23.78
CA SER A 170 12.40 11.51 -24.08
C SER A 170 11.32 10.80 -23.27
N GLN A 171 11.52 9.52 -22.94
CA GLN A 171 10.57 8.78 -22.10
C GLN A 171 10.51 9.32 -20.67
N ILE A 172 11.65 9.57 -20.04
CA ILE A 172 11.70 10.15 -18.69
C ILE A 172 11.03 11.53 -18.67
N GLU A 173 11.30 12.37 -19.67
CA GLU A 173 10.68 13.69 -19.80
C GLU A 173 9.15 13.61 -19.96
N HIS A 174 8.66 12.66 -20.76
CA HIS A 174 7.21 12.43 -20.91
C HIS A 174 6.55 11.98 -19.61
N VAL A 175 7.16 11.04 -18.87
CA VAL A 175 6.64 10.58 -17.58
C VAL A 175 6.65 11.72 -16.57
N MET A 176 7.74 12.48 -16.46
CA MET A 176 7.82 13.63 -15.57
C MET A 176 6.79 14.71 -15.93
N SER A 177 6.58 14.97 -17.22
CA SER A 177 5.54 15.88 -17.70
C SER A 177 4.14 15.40 -17.32
N ALA A 178 3.86 14.09 -17.43
CA ALA A 178 2.59 13.52 -17.00
C ALA A 178 2.40 13.63 -15.47
N LEU A 179 3.38 13.22 -14.68
CA LEU A 179 3.35 13.29 -13.21
C LEU A 179 3.16 14.73 -12.71
N SER A 180 3.77 15.72 -13.37
CA SER A 180 3.64 17.13 -13.00
C SER A 180 2.21 17.67 -13.07
N LYS A 181 1.35 17.05 -13.89
CA LYS A 181 -0.06 17.43 -14.08
C LYS A 181 -0.99 16.79 -13.05
N LEU A 182 -0.52 15.77 -12.33
CA LEU A 182 -1.30 15.07 -11.32
C LEU A 182 -1.28 15.84 -9.99
N GLN A 183 -2.39 15.72 -9.25
CA GLN A 183 -2.47 16.24 -7.88
C GLN A 183 -1.43 15.54 -7.01
N SER A 184 -0.78 16.32 -6.14
CA SER A 184 0.12 15.77 -5.14
C SER A 184 -0.66 14.99 -4.09
N TYR A 185 -0.09 13.85 -3.69
CA TYR A 185 -0.58 13.02 -2.61
C TYR A 185 0.03 13.50 -1.28
N THR A 186 -0.79 13.51 -0.23
CA THR A 186 -0.35 13.78 1.15
C THR A 186 -0.82 12.65 2.05
N GLY A 187 0.11 12.03 2.76
CA GLY A 187 -0.18 10.90 3.64
C GLY A 187 0.99 9.95 3.77
N ILE A 188 0.79 8.88 4.55
CA ILE A 188 1.80 7.84 4.73
C ILE A 188 1.73 6.85 3.58
N VAL A 189 2.87 6.61 2.95
CA VAL A 189 3.02 5.60 1.90
C VAL A 189 4.11 4.60 2.30
N THR A 190 4.02 3.40 1.76
CA THR A 190 4.93 2.30 2.11
C THR A 190 5.55 1.68 0.86
N ARG A 191 6.79 1.24 0.97
CA ARG A 191 7.45 0.42 -0.06
C ARG A 191 8.19 -0.71 0.62
N VAL A 192 8.06 -1.91 0.09
CA VAL A 192 8.87 -3.04 0.53
C VAL A 192 9.81 -3.45 -0.59
N LEU A 193 11.09 -3.53 -0.27
CA LEU A 193 12.09 -4.08 -1.17
C LEU A 193 12.05 -5.60 -1.09
N GLY A 194 11.94 -6.27 -2.24
CA GLY A 194 11.94 -7.74 -2.36
C GLY A 194 13.26 -8.44 -1.99
N VAL A 195 14.00 -7.90 -1.02
CA VAL A 195 15.23 -8.47 -0.47
C VAL A 195 14.83 -9.50 0.58
N ARG A 196 15.21 -10.76 0.37
CA ARG A 196 14.92 -11.88 1.28
C ARG A 196 16.13 -12.36 2.07
N ASP A 197 17.32 -11.87 1.71
CA ASP A 197 18.56 -12.18 2.43
C ASP A 197 18.78 -11.18 3.57
N PRO A 198 18.86 -11.64 4.84
CA PRO A 198 19.07 -10.75 5.99
C PRO A 198 20.38 -9.95 5.95
N GLU A 199 21.46 -10.51 5.40
CA GLU A 199 22.75 -9.81 5.33
C GLU A 199 22.66 -8.65 4.35
N ARG A 200 22.10 -8.88 3.16
CA ARG A 200 21.80 -7.81 2.20
C ARG A 200 20.81 -6.79 2.74
N ALA A 201 19.78 -7.22 3.49
CA ALA A 201 18.84 -6.29 4.12
C ALA A 201 19.55 -5.39 5.15
N ALA A 202 20.46 -5.94 5.95
CA ALA A 202 21.28 -5.18 6.89
C ALA A 202 22.24 -4.22 6.19
N ALA A 203 22.85 -4.63 5.08
CA ALA A 203 23.72 -3.77 4.27
C ALA A 203 22.95 -2.56 3.72
N ILE A 204 21.78 -2.79 3.11
CA ILE A 204 20.92 -1.70 2.62
C ILE A 204 20.53 -0.79 3.78
N ALA A 205 20.07 -1.35 4.89
CA ALA A 205 19.67 -0.56 6.04
C ALA A 205 20.83 0.31 6.55
N ALA A 206 22.07 -0.21 6.58
CA ALA A 206 23.26 0.52 7.03
C ALA A 206 23.56 1.79 6.22
N GLU A 207 23.09 1.88 4.97
CA GLU A 207 23.22 3.09 4.13
C GLU A 207 22.34 4.25 4.61
N TYR A 208 21.35 3.99 5.47
CA TYR A 208 20.44 5.01 6.00
C TYR A 208 20.78 5.32 7.46
N GLN A 209 21.26 6.54 7.72
CA GLN A 209 21.50 7.06 9.07
C GLN A 209 20.45 8.12 9.43
N LEU A 210 20.11 8.22 10.71
CA LEU A 210 19.11 9.18 11.18
C LEU A 210 19.58 10.61 10.89
N GLY A 211 18.70 11.42 10.31
CA GLY A 211 18.99 12.79 9.91
C GLY A 211 19.54 12.94 8.49
N ASP A 212 20.00 11.85 7.86
CA ASP A 212 20.51 11.89 6.49
C ASP A 212 19.44 12.37 5.51
N THR A 213 19.88 13.10 4.49
CA THR A 213 19.05 13.45 3.34
C THR A 213 19.39 12.52 2.18
N ILE A 214 18.42 11.72 1.79
CA ILE A 214 18.47 10.83 0.64
C ILE A 214 17.94 11.60 -0.57
N ILE A 215 18.64 11.49 -1.70
CA ILE A 215 18.18 12.01 -2.99
C ILE A 215 17.91 10.80 -3.87
N GLU A 216 16.65 10.56 -4.17
CA GLU A 216 16.25 9.49 -5.06
C GLU A 216 16.65 9.84 -6.50
N ARG A 217 17.34 8.93 -7.17
CA ARG A 217 17.83 9.16 -8.55
C ARG A 217 16.91 8.55 -9.58
N THR A 218 16.02 7.66 -9.17
CA THR A 218 15.12 6.92 -10.03
C THR A 218 13.67 7.24 -9.71
N PHE A 219 12.72 6.58 -10.37
CA PHE A 219 11.33 6.65 -9.92
C PHE A 219 11.15 5.75 -8.70
N LEU A 220 10.61 6.31 -7.62
CA LEU A 220 10.29 5.57 -6.40
C LEU A 220 8.79 5.30 -6.36
N SER A 221 8.41 4.06 -6.66
CA SER A 221 7.02 3.58 -6.51
C SER A 221 6.76 3.10 -5.08
N THR A 222 5.61 3.49 -4.53
CA THR A 222 5.15 3.23 -3.17
C THR A 222 3.65 2.97 -3.18
N SER A 223 3.07 2.54 -2.07
CA SER A 223 1.63 2.32 -1.93
C SER A 223 1.08 3.08 -0.73
N ALA A 224 -0.05 3.77 -0.92
CA ALA A 224 -0.86 4.35 0.14
C ALA A 224 -1.61 3.28 0.97
N ASN A 225 -1.62 2.01 0.54
CA ASN A 225 -2.23 0.90 1.25
C ASN A 225 -1.17 0.03 1.94
N PRO A 226 -1.00 0.13 3.27
CA PRO A 226 0.00 -0.63 4.01
C PRO A 226 -0.25 -2.14 4.01
N ALA A 227 -1.47 -2.59 3.67
CA ALA A 227 -1.78 -4.02 3.57
C ALA A 227 -1.17 -4.69 2.32
N TYR A 228 -0.68 -3.90 1.36
CA TYR A 228 -0.16 -4.39 0.08
C TYR A 228 1.38 -4.42 0.01
N THR A 229 2.04 -4.44 1.16
CA THR A 229 3.49 -4.56 1.20
C THR A 229 3.90 -6.02 1.04
N GLY A 230 4.65 -6.35 -0.02
CA GLY A 230 5.15 -7.70 -0.30
C GLY A 230 6.04 -8.32 0.80
N ASP A 231 6.58 -9.51 0.56
CA ASP A 231 7.29 -10.33 1.55
C ASP A 231 8.78 -9.99 1.77
N GLY A 232 9.14 -8.72 1.61
CA GLY A 232 10.52 -8.25 1.71
C GLY A 232 10.99 -7.88 3.11
N LEU A 233 12.30 -7.95 3.33
CA LEU A 233 12.94 -7.69 4.63
C LEU A 233 13.29 -6.22 4.88
N VAL A 234 13.14 -5.33 3.90
CA VAL A 234 13.35 -3.89 4.08
C VAL A 234 12.08 -3.16 3.69
N ARG A 235 11.52 -2.40 4.62
CA ARG A 235 10.36 -1.55 4.43
C ARG A 235 10.73 -0.09 4.59
N TYR A 236 10.24 0.74 3.68
CA TYR A 236 10.21 2.19 3.80
C TYR A 236 8.80 2.62 4.19
N THR A 237 8.71 3.50 5.18
CA THR A 237 7.49 4.21 5.55
C THR A 237 7.75 5.69 5.33
N ILE A 238 7.04 6.33 4.40
CA ILE A 238 7.34 7.68 3.94
C ILE A 238 6.15 8.59 4.29
N ASP A 239 6.41 9.68 5.03
CA ASP A 239 5.48 10.79 5.17
C ASP A 239 5.56 11.69 3.92
N ALA A 240 4.65 11.45 2.98
CA ALA A 240 4.56 12.18 1.72
C ALA A 240 3.76 13.47 1.91
N ARG A 241 4.30 14.59 1.43
CA ARG A 241 3.70 15.92 1.62
C ARG A 241 3.64 16.77 0.35
N HIS A 242 4.53 16.56 -0.62
CA HIS A 242 4.73 17.49 -1.73
C HIS A 242 4.77 16.82 -3.11
N GLY A 243 5.62 15.82 -3.30
CA GLY A 243 6.06 15.34 -4.61
C GLY A 243 5.47 14.01 -5.04
N GLY A 244 4.91 13.21 -4.11
CA GLY A 244 4.25 11.95 -4.44
C GLY A 244 3.01 12.16 -5.31
N LYS A 245 2.83 11.35 -6.36
CA LYS A 245 1.70 11.43 -7.29
C LYS A 245 0.81 10.20 -7.27
N LEU A 246 -0.49 10.49 -7.15
CA LEU A 246 -1.65 9.62 -7.26
C LEU A 246 -1.76 8.89 -8.62
N ILE A 247 -1.13 7.73 -8.86
CA ILE A 247 -1.21 7.08 -10.20
C ILE A 247 -2.11 5.85 -10.28
N GLY A 248 -2.72 5.41 -9.18
CA GLY A 248 -3.57 4.20 -9.18
C GLY A 248 -4.71 4.22 -10.20
N ALA A 249 -5.21 5.40 -10.60
CA ALA A 249 -6.26 5.54 -11.61
C ALA A 249 -5.79 5.28 -13.06
N ILE A 250 -4.48 5.28 -13.30
CA ILE A 250 -3.88 5.11 -14.64
C ILE A 250 -2.94 3.89 -14.72
N SER A 251 -2.80 3.13 -13.64
CA SER A 251 -2.03 1.89 -13.61
C SER A 251 -2.76 0.79 -14.38
N GLU A 252 -2.04 0.04 -15.22
CA GLU A 252 -2.59 -0.98 -16.13
C GLU A 252 -3.23 -2.15 -15.37
N ASP A 253 -2.66 -2.49 -14.21
CA ASP A 253 -3.15 -3.56 -13.34
C ASP A 253 -4.41 -3.15 -12.56
N GLY A 254 -4.90 -1.93 -12.77
CA GLY A 254 -6.01 -1.38 -12.03
C GLY A 254 -5.73 -1.41 -10.52
N GLU A 255 -4.47 -1.23 -10.11
CA GLU A 255 -4.07 -1.20 -8.71
C GLU A 255 -4.84 -0.08 -8.00
N GLN A 256 -6.04 -0.41 -7.53
CA GLN A 256 -6.85 0.38 -6.60
C GLN A 256 -6.12 0.60 -5.26
N PHE A 257 -4.91 0.03 -5.11
CA PHE A 257 -4.07 0.05 -3.92
C PHE A 257 -3.38 1.39 -3.67
N GLY A 258 -3.76 2.43 -4.41
CA GLY A 258 -3.28 3.78 -4.19
C GLY A 258 -1.78 3.90 -4.46
N GLU A 259 -1.36 3.57 -5.68
CA GLU A 259 0.05 3.70 -6.06
C GLU A 259 0.52 5.17 -6.02
N VAL A 260 1.54 5.33 -5.20
CA VAL A 260 2.46 6.41 -4.84
C VAL A 260 3.73 6.62 -5.65
N VAL A 261 3.79 7.42 -6.72
CA VAL A 261 5.08 7.60 -7.45
C VAL A 261 5.76 8.93 -7.13
N PHE A 262 7.03 8.87 -6.78
CA PHE A 262 7.94 10.01 -6.70
C PHE A 262 8.89 10.01 -7.89
N GLY A 263 9.11 11.18 -8.49
CA GLY A 263 10.06 11.34 -9.59
C GLY A 263 11.52 11.40 -9.15
N PRO A 264 12.48 11.22 -10.08
CA PRO A 264 13.89 11.49 -9.83
C PRO A 264 14.13 12.88 -9.24
N GLY A 265 15.05 12.97 -8.28
CA GLY A 265 15.36 14.18 -7.54
C GLY A 265 14.53 14.39 -6.27
N ALA A 266 13.54 13.52 -6.00
CA ALA A 266 12.81 13.55 -4.74
C ALA A 266 13.78 13.41 -3.56
N ARG A 267 13.54 14.20 -2.52
CA ARG A 267 14.41 14.29 -1.35
C ARG A 267 13.68 13.78 -0.12
N PHE A 268 14.36 12.97 0.67
CA PHE A 268 13.80 12.39 1.89
C PHE A 268 14.77 12.56 3.04
N ARG A 269 14.27 12.90 4.23
CA ARG A 269 15.04 12.84 5.48
C ARG A 269 14.76 11.53 6.18
N VAL A 270 15.80 10.83 6.63
CA VAL A 270 15.64 9.64 7.47
C VAL A 270 15.25 10.06 8.89
N THR A 271 14.04 9.73 9.32
CA THR A 271 13.49 10.13 10.63
C THR A 271 13.48 8.97 11.64
N GLY A 272 13.55 7.74 11.17
CA GLY A 272 13.49 6.56 12.02
C GLY A 272 14.10 5.33 11.35
N LYS A 273 14.61 4.41 12.18
CA LYS A 273 15.11 3.12 11.72
C LYS A 273 14.92 2.10 12.84
N ARG A 274 14.28 0.97 12.52
CA ARG A 274 13.98 -0.09 13.49
C ARG A 274 14.29 -1.46 12.90
N TYR A 275 15.00 -2.27 13.67
CA TYR A 275 15.21 -3.69 13.36
C TYR A 275 14.14 -4.55 14.04
N TYR A 276 13.64 -5.55 13.31
CA TYR A 276 12.65 -6.51 13.78
C TYR A 276 13.28 -7.91 13.82
N PRO A 277 13.73 -8.40 15.00
CA PRO A 277 14.42 -9.68 15.10
C PRO A 277 13.59 -10.89 14.63
N SER A 278 12.26 -10.84 14.78
CA SER A 278 11.35 -11.94 14.43
C SER A 278 11.36 -12.26 12.93
N ILE A 279 11.47 -11.24 12.09
CA ILE A 279 11.52 -11.37 10.63
C ILE A 279 12.93 -11.12 10.08
N LYS A 280 13.89 -10.78 10.94
CA LYS A 280 15.23 -10.29 10.57
C LYS A 280 15.20 -9.15 9.55
N GLY A 281 14.18 -8.28 9.68
CA GLY A 281 13.91 -7.20 8.75
C GLY A 281 14.11 -5.81 9.35
N TRP A 282 14.12 -4.79 8.50
CA TRP A 282 14.30 -3.39 8.82
C TRP A 282 13.11 -2.57 8.36
N ASP A 283 12.72 -1.61 9.17
CA ASP A 283 11.77 -0.56 8.81
C ASP A 283 12.49 0.78 8.91
N ILE A 284 12.42 1.56 7.84
CA ILE A 284 13.11 2.83 7.68
C ILE A 284 12.03 3.88 7.45
N ALA A 285 11.92 4.83 8.38
CA ALA A 285 10.98 5.93 8.30
C ALA A 285 11.65 7.13 7.63
N LEU A 286 10.96 7.68 6.64
CA LEU A 286 11.40 8.79 5.81
C LEU A 286 10.37 9.91 5.86
N GLU A 287 10.82 11.16 5.83
CA GLU A 287 9.97 12.35 5.66
C GLU A 287 10.33 13.01 4.33
N GLU A 288 9.34 13.28 3.47
CA GLU A 288 9.58 13.98 2.21
C GLU A 288 9.95 15.46 2.45
N LEU A 289 11.03 15.88 1.81
CA LEU A 289 11.48 17.26 1.77
C LEU A 289 11.01 17.93 0.48
N GLY A 290 10.51 19.15 0.58
CA GLY A 290 10.10 19.99 -0.57
C GLY A 290 11.25 20.55 -1.38
#